data_AF-A0A428Q0R1-F1
#
_entry.id   AF-A0A428Q0R1-F1
#
_cell.length_a   1.000
_cell.length_b   1.000
_cell.length_c   1.000
_cell.angle_alpha   90.00
_cell.angle_beta   90.00
_cell.angle_gamma   90.00
#
_symmetry.space_group_name_H-M   'P 1'
#
loop_
_entity.id
_entity.type
_entity.pdbx_description
1 polymer ?
#
loop_
_entity_poly.entity_id
_entity_poly.type
_entity_poly.pdbx_seq_one_letter_code
_entity_poly.pdbx_strand_id
1 'polypeptide(L)'
;MHLQLKTAHAARGSILLDFNFEDYKPGYPRLTALVSSYDRFFICRRFDMLRSRLLLLKQDQISILEGRLNQIDESEPCPLFLGKSRIDNNQNRKSVLAEIGTRLAEYDQLVERTQKALSLNTAGERDVESLQNWLRGTGCVDRQEIRFLEHRNELSSLALTNDNAMIKFEVWVEDKLIRFSERFRRSRYRSASSDPNVHIYSGPVIKRIARTLMLLLITLLLMMPIVICNLVGTNAGRISVVIFSTISYLVILAELTNTRTVELIVAGTTYATVLIVFVSGGSVVDG
;
A
#
# COMPACT_ATOMS: atom_id res chain seq x y z
N MET A 1 -10.76 -0.80 17.97
CA MET A 1 -9.76 0.25 17.63
C MET A 1 -9.89 0.77 16.20
N HIS A 2 -10.08 -0.10 15.19
CA HIS A 2 -10.28 0.30 13.78
C HIS A 2 -11.50 1.20 13.50
N LEU A 3 -12.59 1.07 14.26
CA LEU A 3 -13.79 1.90 14.08
C LEU A 3 -13.56 3.37 14.50
N GLN A 4 -12.81 3.58 15.59
CA GLN A 4 -12.51 4.89 16.15
C GLN A 4 -11.56 5.72 15.27
N LEU A 5 -10.60 5.07 14.58
CA LEU A 5 -9.73 5.75 13.61
C LEU A 5 -10.49 6.20 12.36
N LYS A 6 -11.49 5.41 11.93
CA LYS A 6 -12.26 5.69 10.71
C LYS A 6 -13.26 6.83 10.93
N THR A 7 -13.86 6.92 12.11
CA THR A 7 -14.69 8.06 12.53
C THR A 7 -13.86 9.31 12.76
N ALA A 8 -12.64 9.19 13.29
CA ALA A 8 -11.72 10.32 13.42
C ALA A 8 -11.24 10.87 12.07
N HIS A 9 -10.89 10.01 11.09
CA HIS A 9 -10.55 10.45 9.73
C HIS A 9 -11.73 11.09 9.00
N ALA A 10 -12.94 10.54 9.16
CA ALA A 10 -14.15 11.10 8.56
C ALA A 10 -14.53 12.47 9.17
N ALA A 11 -14.40 12.62 10.48
CA ALA A 11 -14.63 13.89 11.18
C ALA A 11 -13.55 14.94 10.86
N ARG A 12 -12.29 14.52 10.68
CA ARG A 12 -11.18 15.40 10.29
C ARG A 12 -11.32 15.91 8.86
N GLY A 13 -11.78 15.05 7.95
CA GLY A 13 -12.11 15.44 6.57
C GLY A 13 -13.25 16.46 6.47
N SER A 14 -14.24 16.41 7.37
CA SER A 14 -15.34 17.38 7.38
C SER A 14 -15.01 18.74 7.99
N ILE A 15 -14.02 18.84 8.90
CA ILE A 15 -13.68 20.10 9.59
C ILE A 15 -12.69 20.95 8.77
N LEU A 16 -11.89 20.33 7.89
CA LEU A 16 -10.95 21.05 6.99
C LEU A 16 -11.58 21.48 5.66
N LEU A 17 -12.78 21.02 5.33
CA LEU A 17 -13.45 21.34 4.06
C LEU A 17 -14.06 22.76 4.02
N ASP A 18 -14.08 23.49 5.13
CA ASP A 18 -14.67 24.84 5.22
C ASP A 18 -13.65 25.99 5.10
N PHE A 19 -12.35 25.69 5.01
CA PHE A 19 -11.31 26.71 4.80
C PHE A 19 -10.66 26.52 3.44
N ASN A 20 -10.81 27.52 2.57
CA ASN A 20 -10.13 27.54 1.29
C ASN A 20 -8.61 27.70 1.57
N PHE A 21 -7.79 26.76 1.11
CA PHE A 21 -6.33 26.81 1.35
C PHE A 21 -5.70 28.08 0.73
N GLU A 22 -6.38 28.73 -0.21
CA GLU A 22 -5.99 30.00 -0.82
C GLU A 22 -5.94 31.17 0.20
N ASP A 23 -6.68 31.07 1.31
CA ASP A 23 -6.73 32.08 2.38
C ASP A 23 -5.41 32.18 3.17
N TYR A 24 -4.58 31.15 3.07
CA TYR A 24 -3.27 31.11 3.74
C TYR A 24 -2.23 31.93 2.96
N LYS A 25 -1.30 32.55 3.71
CA LYS A 25 -0.19 33.31 3.14
C LYS A 25 0.61 32.46 2.14
N PRO A 26 0.97 33.00 0.96
CA PRO A 26 1.86 32.32 0.02
C PRO A 26 3.15 31.85 0.71
N GLY A 27 3.60 30.64 0.40
CA GLY A 27 4.71 30.00 1.10
C GLY A 27 4.36 28.60 1.58
N TYR A 28 5.14 28.14 2.55
CA TYR A 28 4.83 26.96 3.34
C TYR A 28 3.44 26.95 3.96
N PRO A 29 2.88 28.05 4.51
CA PRO A 29 1.53 28.02 5.09
C PRO A 29 0.45 27.56 4.11
N ARG A 30 0.52 28.04 2.87
CA ARG A 30 -0.41 27.62 1.80
C ARG A 30 -0.14 26.21 1.31
N LEU A 31 1.12 25.81 1.17
CA LEU A 31 1.49 24.44 0.79
C LEU A 31 1.02 23.42 1.84
N THR A 32 1.23 23.69 3.13
CA THR A 32 0.80 22.78 4.20
C THR A 32 -0.73 22.73 4.32
N ALA A 33 -1.42 23.85 4.09
CA ALA A 33 -2.87 23.86 3.96
C ALA A 33 -3.35 22.97 2.80
N LEU A 34 -2.71 23.05 1.63
CA LEU A 34 -3.03 22.17 0.50
C LEU A 34 -2.75 20.70 0.82
N VAL A 35 -1.55 20.37 1.32
CA VAL A 35 -1.17 18.98 1.64
C VAL A 35 -2.11 18.38 2.70
N SER A 36 -2.51 19.17 3.70
CA SER A 36 -3.44 18.72 4.74
C SER A 36 -4.89 18.63 4.28
N SER A 37 -5.27 19.33 3.20
CA SER A 37 -6.62 19.23 2.62
C SER A 37 -6.88 17.91 1.89
N TYR A 38 -5.82 17.22 1.44
CA TYR A 38 -5.95 16.00 0.65
C TYR A 38 -4.93 14.94 1.07
N ASP A 39 -5.42 13.84 1.67
CA ASP A 39 -4.58 12.76 2.20
C ASP A 39 -3.55 12.23 1.18
N ARG A 40 -3.89 12.18 -0.12
CA ARG A 40 -2.97 11.67 -1.16
C ARG A 40 -1.78 12.60 -1.42
N PHE A 41 -1.87 13.87 -1.04
CA PHE A 41 -0.77 14.83 -1.16
C PHE A 41 0.26 14.74 -0.03
N PHE A 42 0.06 13.85 0.97
CA PHE A 42 1.12 13.46 1.90
C PHE A 42 2.14 12.56 1.18
N ILE A 43 2.90 13.16 0.27
CA ILE A 43 3.93 12.53 -0.54
C ILE A 43 5.28 12.83 0.10
N CYS A 44 6.08 11.80 0.32
CA CYS A 44 7.43 11.94 0.81
C CYS A 44 8.40 11.08 0.01
N ARG A 45 9.68 11.46 0.02
CA ARG A 45 10.75 10.65 -0.56
C ARG A 45 11.17 9.55 0.43
N ARG A 46 11.31 8.32 -0.08
CA ARG A 46 11.70 7.14 0.68
C ARG A 46 13.22 6.97 0.82
N PHE A 47 14.03 7.68 0.04
CA PHE A 47 15.50 7.69 0.19
C PHE A 47 16.12 6.27 0.26
N ASP A 48 15.67 5.34 -0.58
CA ASP A 48 16.03 3.93 -0.49
C ASP A 48 17.54 3.72 -0.59
N MET A 49 18.18 4.34 -1.57
CA MET A 49 19.62 4.25 -1.76
C MET A 49 20.41 4.75 -0.53
N LEU A 50 19.95 5.84 0.09
CA LEU A 50 20.63 6.41 1.26
C LEU A 50 20.45 5.51 2.49
N ARG A 51 19.24 4.98 2.69
CA ARG A 51 18.95 4.01 3.76
C ARG A 51 19.79 2.74 3.61
N SER A 52 19.84 2.17 2.40
CA SER A 52 20.69 1.01 2.11
C SER A 52 22.16 1.29 2.38
N ARG A 53 22.68 2.45 1.98
CA ARG A 53 24.07 2.84 2.28
C ARG A 53 24.33 2.88 3.79
N LEU A 54 23.42 3.47 4.57
CA LEU A 54 23.56 3.53 6.03
C LEU A 54 23.49 2.14 6.68
N LEU A 55 22.62 1.27 6.19
CA LEU A 55 22.53 -0.12 6.66
C LEU A 55 23.84 -0.88 6.43
N LEU A 56 24.39 -0.82 5.22
CA LEU A 56 25.64 -1.49 4.86
C LEU A 56 26.81 -1.00 5.71
N LEU A 57 26.91 0.31 5.93
CA LEU A 57 27.97 0.88 6.76
C LEU A 57 27.86 0.45 8.24
N LYS A 58 26.64 0.42 8.80
CA LYS A 58 26.44 -0.04 10.17
C LYS A 58 26.69 -1.54 10.33
N GLN A 59 26.29 -2.34 9.33
CA GLN A 59 26.54 -3.76 9.31
C GLN A 59 28.05 -4.07 9.33
N ASP A 60 28.83 -3.40 8.48
CA ASP A 60 30.29 -3.54 8.45
C ASP A 60 30.95 -3.15 9.79
N GLN A 61 30.52 -2.04 10.40
CA GLN A 61 31.00 -1.62 11.72
C GLN A 61 30.77 -2.71 12.79
N ILE A 62 29.60 -3.36 12.77
CA ILE A 62 29.29 -4.45 13.70
C ILE A 62 30.16 -5.67 13.37
N SER A 63 30.36 -6.01 12.11
CA SER A 63 31.24 -7.12 11.69
C SER A 63 32.70 -6.92 12.13
N ILE A 64 33.22 -5.69 12.10
CA ILE A 64 34.56 -5.38 12.63
C ILE A 64 34.61 -5.62 14.15
N LEU A 65 33.59 -5.18 14.89
CA LEU A 65 33.53 -5.37 16.33
C LEU A 65 33.36 -6.85 16.72
N GLU A 66 32.57 -7.60 15.97
CA GLU A 66 32.41 -9.05 16.11
C GLU A 66 33.75 -9.77 15.88
N GLY A 67 34.47 -9.42 14.80
CA GLY A 67 35.80 -9.96 14.54
C GLY A 67 36.78 -9.66 15.69
N ARG A 68 36.75 -8.44 16.23
CA ARG A 68 37.57 -8.06 17.39
C ARG A 68 37.18 -8.84 18.66
N LEU A 69 35.89 -9.06 18.88
CA LEU A 69 35.40 -9.86 20.01
C LEU A 69 35.90 -11.30 19.90
N ASN A 70 35.78 -11.91 18.73
CA ASN A 70 36.27 -13.27 18.47
C ASN A 70 37.77 -13.39 18.74
N GLN A 71 38.58 -12.41 18.33
CA GLN A 71 40.02 -12.39 18.63
C GLN A 71 40.30 -12.29 20.14
N ILE A 72 39.52 -11.51 20.89
CA ILE A 72 39.64 -11.40 22.35
C ILE A 72 39.29 -12.73 23.02
N ASP A 73 38.27 -13.44 22.52
CA ASP A 73 37.86 -14.72 23.07
C ASP A 73 38.85 -15.85 22.74
N GLU A 74 39.40 -15.87 21.53
CA GLU A 74 40.46 -16.81 21.13
C GLU A 74 41.76 -16.62 21.92
N SER A 75 42.08 -15.37 22.30
CA SER A 75 43.29 -15.05 23.06
C SER A 75 43.09 -15.05 24.59
N GLU A 76 41.93 -15.49 25.09
CA GLU A 76 41.61 -15.49 26.51
C GLU A 76 42.42 -16.57 27.28
N PRO A 77 43.34 -16.18 28.18
CA PRO A 77 44.13 -17.15 28.94
C PRO A 77 43.34 -17.89 30.02
N CYS A 78 42.18 -17.36 30.46
CA CYS A 78 41.36 -17.97 31.50
C CYS A 78 40.02 -18.48 30.94
N PRO A 79 39.90 -19.79 30.61
CA PRO A 79 38.67 -20.36 30.05
C PRO A 79 37.44 -20.19 30.94
N LEU A 80 37.64 -20.05 32.26
CA LEU A 80 36.55 -19.81 33.21
C LEU A 80 35.83 -18.48 32.95
N PHE A 81 36.52 -17.46 32.42
CA PHE A 81 35.89 -16.18 32.10
C PHE A 81 34.92 -16.31 30.93
N LEU A 82 35.23 -17.14 29.93
CA LEU A 82 34.33 -17.46 28.81
C LEU A 82 33.09 -18.23 29.27
N GLY A 83 33.25 -19.17 30.22
CA GLY A 83 32.16 -20.00 30.72
C GLY A 83 31.29 -19.36 31.81
N LYS A 84 31.77 -18.28 32.45
CA LYS A 84 31.08 -17.65 33.60
C LYS A 84 31.19 -16.12 33.58
N SER A 85 30.25 -15.48 32.90
CA SER A 85 30.15 -14.01 32.80
C SER A 85 30.20 -13.28 34.16
N ARG A 86 29.68 -13.86 35.24
CA ARG A 86 29.71 -13.23 36.59
C ARG A 86 31.11 -12.99 37.14
N ILE A 87 32.09 -13.79 36.73
CA ILE A 87 33.48 -13.71 37.20
C ILE A 87 34.42 -13.21 36.10
N ASP A 88 33.90 -12.96 34.90
CA ASP A 88 34.66 -12.41 33.80
C ASP A 88 35.24 -11.05 34.21
N ASN A 89 36.56 -10.92 34.15
CA ASN A 89 37.26 -9.66 34.44
C ASN A 89 38.02 -9.10 33.23
N ASN A 90 37.76 -9.63 32.02
CA ASN A 90 38.37 -9.14 30.80
C ASN A 90 37.70 -7.82 30.38
N GLN A 91 38.36 -6.72 30.72
CA GLN A 91 37.85 -5.38 30.46
C GLN A 91 37.73 -5.07 28.96
N ASN A 92 38.60 -5.64 28.13
CA ASN A 92 38.54 -5.48 26.68
C ASN A 92 37.28 -6.12 26.11
N ARG A 93 36.99 -7.38 26.49
CA ARG A 93 35.75 -8.06 26.10
C ARG A 93 34.52 -7.26 26.52
N LYS A 94 34.46 -6.84 27.78
CA LYS A 94 33.33 -6.04 28.30
C LYS A 94 33.14 -4.74 27.53
N SER A 95 34.23 -4.04 27.21
CA SER A 95 34.17 -2.78 26.45
C SER A 95 33.64 -2.99 25.03
N VAL A 96 34.12 -4.02 24.32
CA VAL A 96 33.68 -4.35 22.97
C VAL A 96 32.22 -4.81 22.97
N LEU A 97 31.81 -5.63 23.94
CA LEU A 97 30.41 -6.04 24.10
C LEU A 97 29.47 -4.86 24.36
N ALA A 98 29.89 -3.89 25.18
CA ALA A 98 29.11 -2.67 25.43
C ALA A 98 28.98 -1.81 24.15
N GLU A 99 30.05 -1.69 23.37
CA GLU A 99 30.03 -0.99 22.09
C GLU A 99 29.12 -1.71 21.08
N ILE A 100 29.24 -3.04 20.95
CA ILE A 100 28.36 -3.86 20.11
C ILE A 100 26.90 -3.65 20.51
N GLY A 101 26.57 -3.70 21.80
CA GLY A 101 25.19 -3.48 22.26
C GLY A 101 24.62 -2.13 21.82
N THR A 102 25.44 -1.08 21.85
CA THR A 102 25.03 0.26 21.39
C THR A 102 24.85 0.30 19.87
N ARG A 103 25.82 -0.21 19.11
CA ARG A 103 25.78 -0.21 17.63
C ARG A 103 24.66 -1.08 17.07
N LEU A 104 24.43 -2.24 17.69
CA LEU A 104 23.38 -3.17 17.30
C LEU A 104 22.00 -2.55 17.52
N ALA A 105 21.77 -1.86 18.64
CA ALA A 105 20.52 -1.13 18.88
C ALA A 105 20.24 -0.04 17.83
N GLU A 106 21.26 0.72 17.42
CA GLU A 106 21.12 1.70 16.34
C GLU A 106 20.85 1.05 14.97
N TYR A 107 21.49 -0.08 14.69
CA TYR A 107 21.29 -0.86 13.47
C TYR A 107 19.86 -1.42 13.41
N ASP A 108 19.40 -2.07 14.47
CA ASP A 108 18.05 -2.64 14.57
C ASP A 108 16.98 -1.57 14.39
N GLN A 109 17.17 -0.41 15.02
CA GLN A 109 16.27 0.73 14.85
C GLN A 109 16.25 1.24 13.40
N LEU A 110 17.40 1.27 12.72
CA LEU A 110 17.46 1.66 11.31
C LEU A 110 16.79 0.61 10.41
N VAL A 111 16.97 -0.68 10.69
CA VAL A 111 16.31 -1.78 9.97
C VAL A 111 14.80 -1.66 10.09
N GLU A 112 14.27 -1.49 11.31
CA GLU A 112 12.83 -1.37 11.55
C GLU A 112 12.24 -0.15 10.81
N ARG A 113 12.91 1.01 10.90
CA ARG A 113 12.50 2.23 10.20
C ARG A 113 12.56 2.06 8.68
N THR A 114 13.55 1.34 8.17
CA THR A 114 13.71 1.07 6.73
C THR A 114 12.64 0.12 6.24
N GLN A 115 12.34 -0.94 6.99
CA GLN A 115 11.24 -1.86 6.69
C GLN A 115 9.91 -1.10 6.60
N LYS A 116 9.61 -0.25 7.60
CA LYS A 116 8.41 0.61 7.59
C LYS A 116 8.38 1.52 6.37
N ALA A 117 9.50 2.14 6.02
CA ALA A 117 9.60 2.98 4.83
C ALA A 117 9.33 2.17 3.55
N LEU A 118 9.95 1.00 3.38
CA LEU A 118 9.77 0.11 2.22
C LEU A 118 8.34 -0.42 2.10
N SER A 119 7.62 -0.54 3.22
CA SER A 119 6.21 -0.93 3.24
C SER A 119 5.24 0.18 2.80
N LEU A 120 5.71 1.42 2.63
CA LEU A 120 4.88 2.51 2.13
C LEU A 120 4.51 2.30 0.66
N ASN A 121 3.26 2.62 0.33
CA ASN A 121 2.77 2.56 -1.04
C ASN A 121 3.47 3.60 -1.91
N THR A 122 3.74 3.25 -3.16
CA THR A 122 4.20 4.19 -4.19
C THR A 122 3.19 5.33 -4.34
N ALA A 123 3.68 6.57 -4.47
CA ALA A 123 2.81 7.71 -4.71
C ALA A 123 2.11 7.58 -6.08
N GLY A 124 0.85 7.99 -6.17
CA GLY A 124 0.12 7.97 -7.43
C GLY A 124 0.70 9.00 -8.41
N GLU A 125 1.00 8.58 -9.64
CA GLU A 125 1.61 9.46 -10.66
C GLU A 125 0.79 10.74 -10.89
N ARG A 126 -0.55 10.61 -10.92
CA ARG A 126 -1.48 11.74 -11.10
C ARG A 126 -1.46 12.70 -9.91
N ASP A 127 -1.32 12.18 -8.69
CA ASP A 127 -1.26 13.00 -7.48
C ASP A 127 0.07 13.78 -7.42
N VAL A 128 1.19 13.11 -7.77
CA VAL A 128 2.52 13.74 -7.90
C VAL A 128 2.50 14.84 -8.96
N GLU A 129 1.95 14.55 -10.14
CA GLU A 129 1.85 15.51 -11.24
C GLU A 129 0.98 16.72 -10.87
N SER A 130 -0.17 16.48 -10.23
CA SER A 130 -1.07 17.55 -9.78
C SER A 130 -0.39 18.48 -8.77
N LEU A 131 0.30 17.91 -7.78
CA LEU A 131 1.05 18.68 -6.79
C LEU A 131 2.20 19.45 -7.45
N GLN A 132 2.92 18.82 -8.38
CA GLN A 132 4.02 19.45 -9.12
C GLN A 132 3.54 20.61 -10.00
N ASN A 133 2.40 20.45 -10.68
CA ASN A 133 1.80 21.49 -11.53
C ASN A 133 1.31 22.67 -10.69
N TRP A 134 0.71 22.41 -9.53
CA TRP A 134 0.32 23.47 -8.61
C TRP A 134 1.51 24.26 -8.07
N LEU A 135 2.56 23.58 -7.60
CA LEU A 135 3.77 24.21 -7.09
C LEU A 135 4.47 25.06 -8.16
N ARG A 136 4.49 24.58 -9.40
CA ARG A 136 5.03 25.32 -10.55
C ARG A 136 4.17 26.52 -10.94
N GLY A 137 2.85 26.39 -10.86
CA GLY A 137 1.89 27.44 -11.22
C GLY A 137 1.82 28.57 -10.18
N THR A 138 1.83 28.24 -8.90
CA THR A 138 1.77 29.23 -7.82
C THR A 138 3.13 29.86 -7.52
N GLY A 139 4.22 29.13 -7.72
CA GLY A 139 5.57 29.59 -7.40
C GLY A 139 5.74 29.94 -5.91
N CYS A 140 4.92 29.36 -5.02
CA CYS A 140 4.87 29.76 -3.62
C CYS A 140 6.02 29.19 -2.78
N VAL A 141 6.78 28.22 -3.30
CA VAL A 141 7.93 27.59 -2.64
C VAL A 141 9.11 27.57 -3.61
N ASP A 142 10.33 27.65 -3.06
CA ASP A 142 11.55 27.67 -3.86
C ASP A 142 11.69 26.40 -4.72
N ARG A 143 12.19 26.57 -5.95
CA ARG A 143 12.32 25.47 -6.93
C ARG A 143 13.27 24.37 -6.44
N GLN A 144 14.29 24.71 -5.65
CA GLN A 144 15.24 23.75 -5.09
C GLN A 144 14.58 22.86 -4.04
N GLU A 145 13.65 23.42 -3.26
CA GLU A 145 12.94 22.67 -2.21
C GLU A 145 11.95 21.66 -2.78
N ILE A 146 11.35 21.92 -3.94
CA ILE A 146 10.38 21.03 -4.59
C ILE A 146 11.01 19.96 -5.49
N ARG A 147 12.35 19.97 -5.69
CA ARG A 147 13.07 19.00 -6.53
C ARG A 147 12.91 17.55 -6.10
N PHE A 148 12.53 17.29 -4.85
CA PHE A 148 12.27 15.93 -4.41
C PHE A 148 11.15 15.26 -5.24
N LEU A 149 10.19 16.04 -5.77
CA LEU A 149 9.11 15.54 -6.63
C LEU A 149 9.60 15.01 -7.99
N GLU A 150 10.84 15.32 -8.40
CA GLU A 150 11.44 14.79 -9.63
C GLU A 150 11.83 13.31 -9.47
N HIS A 151 12.02 12.83 -8.23
CA HIS A 151 12.47 11.47 -7.92
C HIS A 151 11.31 10.46 -7.89
N ARG A 152 10.53 10.36 -8.97
CA ARG A 152 9.27 9.59 -9.04
C ARG A 152 9.35 8.17 -8.45
N ASN A 153 10.43 7.45 -8.75
CA ASN A 153 10.64 6.08 -8.28
C ASN A 153 10.82 5.94 -6.76
N GLU A 154 11.16 7.03 -6.06
CA GLU A 154 11.37 7.04 -4.62
C GLU A 154 10.25 7.79 -3.88
N LEU A 155 9.18 8.20 -4.56
CA LEU A 155 8.05 8.87 -3.91
C LEU A 155 7.07 7.84 -3.34
N SER A 156 6.70 8.06 -2.10
CA SER A 156 5.73 7.23 -1.38
C SER A 156 4.61 8.08 -0.81
N SER A 157 3.39 7.55 -0.80
CA SER A 157 2.25 8.16 -0.15
C SER A 157 2.13 7.66 1.29
N LEU A 158 1.98 8.59 2.23
CA LEU A 158 1.71 8.28 3.65
C LEU A 158 0.23 8.01 3.91
N ALA A 159 -0.64 8.20 2.91
CA ALA A 159 -2.05 7.90 3.05
C ALA A 159 -2.26 6.39 3.27
N LEU A 160 -2.95 6.04 4.35
CA LEU A 160 -3.30 4.66 4.66
C LEU A 160 -4.26 4.14 3.59
N THR A 161 -3.72 3.44 2.59
CA THR A 161 -4.52 2.93 1.49
C THR A 161 -4.48 1.42 1.54
N ASN A 162 -5.53 0.87 2.15
CA ASN A 162 -5.58 -0.53 2.60
C ASN A 162 -5.69 -1.55 1.46
N ASP A 163 -5.98 -1.13 0.23
CA ASP A 163 -6.30 -2.06 -0.86
C ASP A 163 -5.67 -1.61 -2.20
N ASN A 164 -4.41 -1.98 -2.43
CA ASN A 164 -3.67 -1.67 -3.67
C ASN A 164 -4.44 -2.07 -4.95
N ALA A 165 -5.14 -3.21 -4.92
CA ALA A 165 -5.96 -3.68 -6.04
C ALA A 165 -7.23 -2.84 -6.25
N MET A 166 -7.91 -2.42 -5.17
CA MET A 166 -9.07 -1.53 -5.27
C MET A 166 -8.67 -0.14 -5.76
N ILE A 167 -7.49 0.36 -5.39
CA ILE A 167 -6.95 1.62 -5.93
C ILE A 167 -6.66 1.48 -7.43
N LYS A 168 -5.97 0.41 -7.84
CA LYS A 168 -5.69 0.17 -9.27
C LYS A 168 -6.97 0.08 -10.08
N PHE A 169 -7.99 -0.60 -9.55
CA PHE A 169 -9.31 -0.68 -10.17
C PHE A 169 -10.04 0.68 -10.16
N GLU A 170 -10.00 1.42 -9.05
CA GLU A 170 -10.53 2.78 -8.95
C GLU A 170 -9.89 3.69 -10.01
N VAL A 171 -8.56 3.67 -10.14
CA VAL A 171 -7.79 4.43 -11.14
C VAL A 171 -8.14 3.99 -12.56
N TRP A 172 -8.25 2.69 -12.82
CA TRP A 172 -8.64 2.17 -14.14
C TRP A 172 -10.06 2.55 -14.53
N VAL A 173 -11.02 2.38 -13.62
CA VAL A 173 -12.42 2.81 -13.81
C VAL A 173 -12.48 4.31 -14.02
N GLU A 174 -11.70 5.07 -13.25
CA GLU A 174 -11.60 6.52 -13.39
C GLU A 174 -11.07 6.93 -14.76
N ASP A 175 -9.96 6.36 -15.22
CA ASP A 175 -9.39 6.67 -16.54
C ASP A 175 -10.36 6.29 -17.67
N LYS A 176 -11.07 5.17 -17.55
CA LYS A 176 -12.12 4.77 -18.50
C LYS A 176 -13.33 5.70 -18.45
N LEU A 177 -13.81 6.07 -17.25
CA LEU A 177 -14.99 6.92 -17.05
C LEU A 177 -14.73 8.36 -17.50
N ILE A 178 -13.53 8.89 -17.22
CA ILE A 178 -13.08 10.21 -17.69
C ILE A 178 -13.02 10.22 -19.21
N ARG A 179 -12.41 9.20 -19.82
CA ARG A 179 -12.29 9.07 -21.28
C ARG A 179 -13.64 8.86 -21.97
N PHE A 180 -14.55 8.13 -21.33
CA PHE A 180 -15.87 7.84 -21.88
C PHE A 180 -16.87 8.98 -21.67
N SER A 181 -16.60 9.90 -20.75
CA SER A 181 -17.56 10.93 -20.37
C SER A 181 -16.93 12.33 -20.26
N GLU A 182 -16.44 12.85 -21.39
CA GLU A 182 -16.15 14.30 -21.50
C GLU A 182 -17.35 15.17 -21.09
N ARG A 183 -18.58 14.65 -21.25
CA ARG A 183 -19.83 15.30 -20.87
C ARG A 183 -20.10 15.30 -19.35
N PHE A 184 -19.53 14.36 -18.60
CA PHE A 184 -19.67 14.28 -17.14
C PHE A 184 -18.76 15.25 -16.39
N ARG A 185 -17.77 15.81 -17.11
CA ARG A 185 -16.79 16.80 -16.65
C ARG A 185 -17.42 18.08 -16.10
N ARG A 186 -18.69 18.39 -16.43
CA ARG A 186 -19.34 19.68 -16.10
C ARG A 186 -20.32 19.66 -14.93
N SER A 187 -20.83 18.51 -14.49
CA SER A 187 -22.01 18.49 -13.60
C SER A 187 -21.72 18.22 -12.12
N ARG A 188 -20.57 17.64 -11.75
CA ARG A 188 -20.33 17.20 -10.36
C ARG A 188 -19.00 17.62 -9.73
N TYR A 189 -18.22 18.46 -10.41
CA TYR A 189 -17.04 19.10 -9.82
C TYR A 189 -17.48 20.38 -9.11
N ARG A 190 -18.01 20.27 -7.87
CA ARG A 190 -18.00 21.44 -6.97
C ARG A 190 -16.58 21.57 -6.44
N SER A 191 -15.89 22.53 -7.04
CA SER A 191 -14.56 23.02 -6.74
C SER A 191 -14.40 23.32 -5.25
N ALA A 192 -13.44 22.64 -4.62
CA ALA A 192 -12.82 23.10 -3.37
C ALA A 192 -11.56 23.95 -3.66
N SER A 193 -11.37 24.42 -4.91
CA SER A 193 -10.23 25.22 -5.35
C SER A 193 -10.65 26.09 -6.53
N SER A 194 -10.25 27.36 -6.52
CA SER A 194 -10.50 28.34 -7.60
C SER A 194 -9.38 28.30 -8.66
N ASP A 195 -8.27 27.62 -8.38
CA ASP A 195 -7.11 27.52 -9.27
C ASP A 195 -7.32 26.45 -10.38
N PRO A 196 -7.25 26.83 -11.68
CA PRO A 196 -7.40 25.91 -12.81
C PRO A 196 -6.27 24.88 -12.95
N ASN A 197 -5.16 25.03 -12.23
CA ASN A 197 -4.01 24.13 -12.30
C ASN A 197 -4.00 23.05 -11.20
N VAL A 198 -5.05 22.97 -10.37
CA VAL A 198 -5.17 22.01 -9.26
C VAL A 198 -6.42 21.16 -9.40
N HIS A 199 -6.22 19.89 -9.77
CA HIS A 199 -7.28 18.90 -9.72
C HIS A 199 -7.27 18.19 -8.36
N ILE A 200 -7.81 18.83 -7.32
CA ILE A 200 -8.15 18.13 -6.07
C ILE A 200 -9.34 17.23 -6.37
N TYR A 201 -9.07 15.94 -6.55
CA TYR A 201 -10.07 14.94 -6.85
C TYR A 201 -10.67 14.36 -5.57
N SER A 202 -11.73 14.99 -5.09
CA SER A 202 -12.54 14.50 -3.98
C SER A 202 -13.90 14.01 -4.51
N GLY A 203 -13.87 12.88 -5.22
CA GLY A 203 -15.08 12.21 -5.70
C GLY A 203 -15.44 10.99 -4.85
N PRO A 204 -16.09 11.10 -3.67
CA PRO A 204 -16.66 9.95 -2.96
C PRO A 204 -17.62 9.14 -3.84
N VAL A 205 -18.14 9.76 -4.90
CA VAL A 205 -18.94 9.16 -5.95
C VAL A 205 -18.15 8.17 -6.81
N ILE A 206 -16.93 8.47 -7.26
CA ILE A 206 -16.15 7.53 -8.08
C ILE A 206 -15.73 6.33 -7.25
N LYS A 207 -15.31 6.56 -6.01
CA LYS A 207 -15.05 5.48 -5.05
C LYS A 207 -16.28 4.58 -4.85
N ARG A 208 -17.47 5.19 -4.76
CA ARG A 208 -18.73 4.45 -4.67
C ARG A 208 -19.03 3.67 -5.95
N ILE A 209 -18.86 4.28 -7.12
CA ILE A 209 -19.07 3.64 -8.42
C ILE A 209 -18.12 2.47 -8.62
N ALA A 210 -16.82 2.65 -8.38
CA ALA A 210 -15.82 1.59 -8.50
C ALA A 210 -16.13 0.43 -7.56
N ARG A 211 -16.51 0.72 -6.30
CA ARG A 211 -16.92 -0.31 -5.35
C ARG A 211 -18.19 -1.05 -5.80
N THR A 212 -19.19 -0.33 -6.29
CA THR A 212 -20.42 -0.94 -6.82
C THR A 212 -20.16 -1.78 -8.06
N LEU A 213 -19.31 -1.31 -8.98
CA LEU A 213 -18.95 -2.03 -10.19
C LEU A 213 -18.15 -3.31 -9.87
N MET A 214 -17.24 -3.25 -8.90
CA MET A 214 -16.49 -4.41 -8.43
C MET A 214 -17.42 -5.46 -7.81
N LEU A 215 -18.33 -5.03 -6.92
CA LEU A 215 -19.32 -5.95 -6.34
C LEU A 215 -20.20 -6.57 -7.43
N LEU A 216 -20.65 -5.77 -8.40
CA LEU A 216 -21.43 -6.26 -9.52
C LEU A 216 -20.65 -7.28 -10.35
N LEU A 217 -19.38 -7.00 -10.67
CA LEU A 217 -18.52 -7.91 -11.41
C LEU A 217 -18.34 -9.25 -10.69
N ILE A 218 -18.07 -9.24 -9.38
CA ILE A 218 -17.94 -10.45 -8.57
C ILE A 218 -19.26 -11.23 -8.58
N THR A 219 -20.40 -10.56 -8.37
CA THR A 219 -21.71 -11.24 -8.38
C THR A 219 -22.07 -11.83 -9.74
N LEU A 220 -21.75 -11.13 -10.83
CA LEU A 220 -22.00 -11.62 -12.18
C LEU A 220 -21.11 -12.82 -12.50
N LEU A 221 -19.84 -12.77 -12.08
CA LEU A 221 -18.91 -13.89 -12.19
C LEU A 221 -19.36 -15.12 -11.39
N LEU A 222 -19.97 -14.92 -10.22
CA LEU A 222 -20.56 -16.00 -9.42
C LEU A 222 -21.82 -16.60 -10.09
N MET A 223 -22.65 -15.78 -10.73
CA MET A 223 -23.94 -16.20 -11.29
C MET A 223 -23.85 -16.75 -12.72
N MET A 224 -22.93 -16.26 -13.55
CA MET A 224 -22.78 -16.68 -14.96
C MET A 224 -22.66 -18.20 -15.18
N PRO A 225 -21.88 -18.95 -14.40
CA PRO A 225 -21.68 -20.38 -14.64
C PRO A 225 -22.90 -21.21 -14.25
N ILE A 226 -23.69 -20.72 -13.29
CA ILE A 226 -24.96 -21.34 -12.90
C ILE A 226 -25.92 -21.31 -14.11
N VAL A 227 -25.99 -20.18 -14.81
CA VAL A 227 -26.81 -20.03 -16.02
C VAL A 227 -26.27 -20.90 -17.15
N ILE A 228 -24.95 -20.89 -17.40
CA ILE A 228 -24.33 -21.68 -18.47
C ILE A 228 -24.49 -23.18 -18.24
N CYS A 229 -24.33 -23.67 -17.01
CA CYS A 229 -24.56 -25.08 -16.68
C CYS A 229 -26.00 -25.53 -16.95
N ASN A 230 -26.99 -24.65 -16.83
CA ASN A 230 -28.38 -24.95 -17.15
C ASN A 230 -28.62 -25.03 -18.67
N LEU A 231 -27.88 -24.27 -19.48
CA LEU A 231 -27.99 -24.29 -20.94
C LEU A 231 -27.26 -25.47 -21.58
N VAL A 232 -26.23 -26.01 -20.91
CA VAL A 232 -25.43 -27.14 -21.42
C VAL A 232 -26.11 -28.45 -21.03
N GLY A 233 -26.55 -29.23 -22.04
CA GLY A 233 -27.19 -30.53 -21.84
C GLY A 233 -26.25 -31.70 -21.58
N THR A 234 -24.93 -31.54 -21.79
CA THR A 234 -23.96 -32.63 -21.62
C THR A 234 -23.26 -32.59 -20.26
N ASN A 235 -23.19 -33.72 -19.55
CA ASN A 235 -22.49 -33.82 -18.26
C ASN A 235 -21.00 -33.45 -18.33
N ALA A 236 -20.31 -33.84 -19.40
CA ALA A 236 -18.92 -33.47 -19.64
C ALA A 236 -18.74 -31.94 -19.85
N GLY A 237 -19.68 -31.30 -20.55
CA GLY A 237 -19.70 -29.86 -20.75
C GLY A 237 -19.93 -29.09 -19.43
N ARG A 238 -20.85 -29.55 -18.59
CA ARG A 238 -21.12 -28.96 -17.26
C ARG A 238 -19.88 -29.00 -16.36
N ILE A 239 -19.18 -30.14 -16.29
CA ILE A 239 -17.94 -30.28 -15.51
C ILE A 239 -16.86 -29.32 -16.03
N SER A 240 -16.72 -29.22 -17.35
CA SER A 240 -15.75 -28.30 -17.97
C SER A 240 -16.03 -26.84 -17.60
N VAL A 241 -17.29 -26.40 -17.66
CA VAL A 241 -17.71 -25.03 -17.29
C VAL A 241 -17.39 -24.74 -15.83
N VAL A 242 -17.60 -25.69 -14.92
CA VAL A 242 -17.27 -25.51 -13.49
C VAL A 242 -15.78 -25.35 -13.28
N ILE A 243 -14.94 -26.18 -13.91
CA ILE A 243 -13.47 -26.09 -13.79
C ILE A 243 -12.98 -24.73 -14.31
N PHE A 244 -13.38 -24.33 -15.51
CA PHE A 244 -12.95 -23.05 -16.09
C PHE A 244 -13.43 -21.86 -15.26
N SER A 245 -14.66 -21.91 -14.76
CA SER A 245 -15.19 -20.79 -13.97
C SER A 245 -14.59 -20.69 -12.57
N THR A 246 -14.33 -21.81 -11.91
CA THR A 246 -13.64 -21.80 -10.60
C THR A 246 -12.23 -21.26 -10.70
N ILE A 247 -11.48 -21.64 -11.75
CA ILE A 247 -10.15 -21.09 -12.03
C ILE A 247 -10.24 -19.59 -12.32
N SER A 248 -11.15 -19.18 -13.23
CA SER A 248 -11.33 -17.76 -13.57
C SER A 248 -11.72 -16.91 -12.36
N TYR A 249 -12.64 -17.40 -11.51
CA TYR A 249 -13.03 -16.76 -10.26
C TYR A 249 -11.86 -16.57 -9.31
N LEU A 250 -11.04 -17.61 -9.12
CA LEU A 250 -9.87 -17.55 -8.24
C LEU A 250 -8.80 -16.58 -8.76
N VAL A 251 -8.54 -16.58 -10.07
CA VAL A 251 -7.60 -15.63 -10.68
C VAL A 251 -8.08 -14.19 -10.51
N ILE A 252 -9.35 -13.92 -10.85
CA ILE A 252 -9.94 -12.59 -10.72
C ILE A 252 -9.98 -12.15 -9.25
N LEU A 253 -10.33 -13.03 -8.32
CA LEU A 253 -10.36 -12.73 -6.90
C LEU A 253 -8.95 -12.47 -6.35
N ALA A 254 -7.94 -13.24 -6.77
CA ALA A 254 -6.55 -13.03 -6.37
C ALA A 254 -5.95 -11.73 -6.92
N GLU A 255 -6.33 -11.33 -8.14
CA GLU A 255 -5.89 -10.06 -8.73
C GLU A 255 -6.62 -8.86 -8.10
N LEU A 256 -7.91 -8.99 -7.82
CA LEU A 256 -8.74 -7.90 -7.27
C LEU A 256 -8.60 -7.75 -5.76
N THR A 257 -8.18 -8.78 -5.04
CA THR A 257 -8.09 -8.75 -3.58
C THR A 257 -6.70 -9.16 -3.09
N ASN A 258 -6.08 -8.34 -2.23
CA ASN A 258 -4.86 -8.73 -1.50
C ASN A 258 -5.23 -9.58 -0.27
N THR A 259 -6.04 -10.62 -0.48
CA THR A 259 -6.45 -11.54 0.59
C THR A 259 -5.34 -12.57 0.85
N ARG A 260 -5.32 -13.13 2.06
CA ARG A 260 -4.36 -14.19 2.37
C ARG A 260 -4.65 -15.43 1.53
N THR A 261 -3.63 -16.17 1.13
CA THR A 261 -3.79 -17.42 0.34
C THR A 261 -4.77 -18.39 0.98
N VAL A 262 -4.83 -18.44 2.32
CA VAL A 262 -5.79 -19.28 3.06
C VAL A 262 -7.24 -18.82 2.83
N GLU A 263 -7.51 -17.52 2.84
CA GLU A 263 -8.85 -16.97 2.58
C GLU A 263 -9.26 -17.22 1.12
N LEU A 264 -8.31 -17.11 0.19
CA LEU A 264 -8.53 -17.43 -1.22
C LEU A 264 -8.89 -18.91 -1.43
N ILE A 265 -8.21 -19.82 -0.74
CA ILE A 265 -8.51 -21.26 -0.78
C ILE A 265 -9.91 -21.53 -0.23
N VAL A 266 -10.29 -20.93 0.89
CA VAL A 266 -11.64 -21.07 1.49
C VAL A 266 -12.73 -20.52 0.55
N ALA A 267 -12.50 -19.38 -0.10
CA ALA A 267 -13.42 -18.81 -1.08
C ALA A 267 -13.55 -19.71 -2.33
N GLY A 268 -12.44 -20.31 -2.79
CA GLY A 268 -12.42 -21.24 -3.90
C GLY A 268 -13.19 -22.54 -3.62
N THR A 269 -12.96 -23.14 -2.45
CA THR A 269 -13.63 -24.39 -2.07
C THR A 269 -15.13 -24.18 -1.92
N THR A 270 -15.55 -23.13 -1.21
CA THR A 270 -16.98 -22.80 -1.05
C THR A 270 -17.67 -22.58 -2.39
N TYR A 271 -17.03 -21.85 -3.31
CA TYR A 271 -17.57 -21.62 -4.64
C TYR A 271 -17.65 -22.91 -5.48
N ALA A 272 -16.60 -23.74 -5.46
CA ALA A 272 -16.60 -25.02 -6.16
C ALA A 272 -17.71 -25.96 -5.64
N THR A 273 -17.91 -26.02 -4.32
CA THR A 273 -18.99 -26.82 -3.71
C THR A 273 -20.35 -26.39 -4.23
N VAL A 274 -20.62 -25.08 -4.31
CA VAL A 274 -21.90 -24.56 -4.82
C VAL A 274 -22.10 -24.96 -6.28
N LEU A 275 -21.08 -24.83 -7.13
CA LEU A 275 -21.20 -25.17 -8.55
C LEU A 275 -21.38 -26.67 -8.79
N ILE A 276 -20.74 -27.53 -8.00
CA ILE A 276 -20.88 -29.00 -8.10
C ILE A 276 -22.33 -29.45 -7.88
N VAL A 277 -23.07 -28.80 -6.97
CA VAL A 277 -24.49 -29.12 -6.73
C VAL A 277 -25.33 -28.92 -8.00
N PHE A 278 -25.06 -27.87 -8.77
CA PHE A 278 -25.77 -27.60 -10.03
C PHE A 278 -25.41 -28.57 -11.15
N VAL A 279 -24.19 -29.12 -11.14
CA VAL A 279 -23.81 -30.20 -12.06
C VAL A 279 -24.56 -31.48 -11.71
N SER A 280 -24.69 -31.81 -10.42
CA SER A 280 -25.37 -33.03 -9.97
C SER A 280 -26.89 -32.98 -10.13
N GLY A 281 -27.52 -31.82 -9.94
CA GLY A 281 -28.98 -31.67 -10.05
C GLY A 281 -29.50 -31.87 -11.47
N GLY A 282 -28.71 -31.50 -12.48
CA GLY A 282 -29.08 -31.71 -13.89
C GLY A 282 -28.84 -33.14 -14.40
N SER A 283 -28.12 -33.98 -13.66
CA SER A 283 -27.83 -35.37 -14.04
C SER A 283 -28.93 -36.35 -13.62
N VAL A 284 -29.83 -35.94 -12.72
CA VAL A 284 -30.92 -36.78 -12.18
C VAL A 284 -32.16 -36.77 -13.09
N VAL A 285 -32.28 -35.78 -13.99
CA VAL A 285 -33.44 -35.65 -14.90
C VAL A 285 -33.29 -36.52 -16.16
N ASP A 286 -32.06 -36.97 -16.48
CA ASP A 286 -31.75 -37.79 -17.65
C ASP A 286 -31.55 -39.29 -17.32
N GLY A 287 -32.04 -39.75 -16.16
CA GLY A 287 -31.96 -41.15 -15.71
C GLY A 287 -33.28 -41.90 -15.77
#